data_AF-A0A9W6XT57-F1
#
_entry.id   AF-A0A9W6XT57-F1
#
_cell.length_a   1.000
_cell.length_b   1.000
_cell.length_c   1.000
_cell.angle_alpha   90.00
_cell.angle_beta   90.00
_cell.angle_gamma   90.00
#
_symmetry.space_group_name_H-M   'P 1'
#
loop_
_entity.id
_entity.type
_entity.pdbx_description
1 polymer ?
#
loop_
_entity_poly.entity_id
_entity_poly.type
_entity_poly.pdbx_seq_one_letter_code
_entity_poly.pdbx_strand_id
1 'polypeptide(L)'
;MKSGPAAVVRNLLAVFGRDTRKQGMRLVVVNRFYTSVALAIQLLLMGFYCVGTIMTNRLGYCEDVIEREKSRPATITRGSFKIAKSKLVPNMAAISWWDSRPVQFLCTGGSLEVDRVVRQDRAAQVEVPCPRVVKDYHAFTGGVDVHDQLRFQRYSIQRAVRFRKYYKSLVLGLIDLAIVNGYIVHKAYHNDKMSRLLTHVKYMKKLHLQLYQVQASDILRRELLWYAGSTRAH
;
A
#
# COMPACT_ATOMS: atom_id res chain seq x y z
N MET A 1 -18.75 1.83 16.13
CA MET A 1 -17.79 1.24 15.17
C MET A 1 -16.40 1.85 15.38
N LYS A 2 -15.44 1.12 15.97
CA LYS A 2 -14.05 1.60 16.17
C LYS A 2 -13.25 1.36 14.88
N SER A 3 -13.38 2.22 13.87
CA SER A 3 -13.18 1.85 12.45
C SER A 3 -11.81 2.14 11.82
N GLY A 4 -10.84 2.72 12.53
CA GLY A 4 -9.52 3.04 11.95
C GLY A 4 -8.42 2.07 12.42
N PRO A 5 -7.60 2.46 13.41
CA PRO A 5 -6.48 1.67 13.92
C PRO A 5 -6.80 0.22 14.31
N ALA A 6 -7.94 0.00 14.98
CA ALA A 6 -8.35 -1.32 15.42
C ALA A 6 -8.63 -2.28 14.26
N ALA A 7 -9.10 -1.76 13.11
CA ALA A 7 -9.30 -2.56 11.92
C ALA A 7 -7.96 -3.03 11.32
N VAL A 8 -6.93 -2.18 11.34
CA VAL A 8 -5.58 -2.54 10.88
C VAL A 8 -5.04 -3.72 11.69
N VAL A 9 -5.11 -3.63 13.01
CA VAL A 9 -4.66 -4.70 13.92
C VAL A 9 -5.41 -6.00 13.65
N ARG A 10 -6.74 -5.95 13.58
CA ARG A 10 -7.57 -7.13 13.32
C ARG A 10 -7.22 -7.79 11.99
N ASN A 11 -7.05 -6.98 10.93
CA ASN A 11 -6.74 -7.51 9.60
C ASN A 11 -5.33 -8.14 9.58
N LEU A 12 -4.34 -7.51 10.21
CA LEU A 12 -3.00 -8.08 10.29
C LEU A 12 -2.96 -9.40 11.08
N LEU A 13 -3.71 -9.49 12.19
CA LEU A 13 -3.86 -10.73 12.95
C LEU A 13 -4.56 -11.83 12.13
N ALA A 14 -5.55 -11.47 11.31
CA ALA A 14 -6.24 -12.43 10.46
C ALA A 14 -5.33 -12.98 9.35
N VAL A 15 -4.44 -12.15 8.80
CA VAL A 15 -3.54 -12.54 7.71
C VAL A 15 -2.31 -13.30 8.22
N PHE A 16 -1.71 -12.85 9.32
CA PHE A 16 -0.42 -13.36 9.78
C PHE A 16 -0.48 -14.20 11.07
N GLY A 17 -1.67 -14.33 11.68
CA GLY A 17 -1.85 -15.05 12.94
C GLY A 17 -1.35 -14.27 14.16
N ARG A 18 -1.36 -14.93 15.33
CA ARG A 18 -0.90 -14.34 16.60
C ARG A 18 0.60 -14.51 16.85
N ASP A 19 1.24 -15.44 16.13
CA ASP A 19 2.66 -15.81 16.29
C ASP A 19 3.60 -15.04 15.35
N THR A 20 3.16 -13.91 14.79
CA THR A 20 3.90 -13.19 13.74
C THR A 20 5.31 -12.79 14.16
N ARG A 21 5.49 -12.49 15.45
CA ARG A 21 6.79 -12.13 16.02
C ARG A 21 7.85 -13.22 15.86
N LYS A 22 7.46 -14.49 15.74
CA LYS A 22 8.38 -15.63 15.53
C LYS A 22 8.93 -15.70 14.10
N GLN A 23 8.23 -15.09 13.13
CA GLN A 23 8.60 -15.10 11.71
C GLN A 23 9.48 -13.89 11.31
N GLY A 24 9.89 -13.08 12.28
CA GLY A 24 10.67 -11.86 12.06
C GLY A 24 9.82 -10.58 11.98
N MET A 25 10.50 -9.44 12.07
CA MET A 25 9.85 -8.12 12.03
C MET A 25 9.48 -7.74 10.60
N ARG A 26 8.24 -7.26 10.39
CA ARG A 26 7.76 -6.80 9.08
C ARG A 26 7.42 -5.31 9.11
N LEU A 27 7.71 -4.60 8.03
CA LEU A 27 7.34 -3.20 7.87
C LEU A 27 5.91 -3.05 7.35
N VAL A 28 5.08 -2.33 8.08
CA VAL A 28 3.71 -1.97 7.69
C VAL A 28 3.69 -0.49 7.35
N VAL A 29 3.35 -0.18 6.10
CA VAL A 29 3.22 1.20 5.65
C VAL A 29 1.75 1.61 5.73
N VAL A 30 1.46 2.64 6.53
CA VAL A 30 0.09 3.08 6.84
C VAL A 30 -0.18 4.48 6.30
N ASN A 31 -1.40 4.69 5.81
CA ASN A 31 -1.85 6.00 5.37
C ASN A 31 -2.19 6.91 6.56
N ARG A 32 -2.11 8.22 6.36
CA ARG A 32 -2.36 9.30 7.33
C ARG A 32 -3.62 9.12 8.17
N PHE A 33 -4.68 8.58 7.57
CA PHE A 33 -5.95 8.35 8.24
C PHE A 33 -5.82 7.31 9.38
N TYR A 34 -5.00 6.29 9.20
CA TYR A 34 -4.84 5.18 10.14
C TYR A 34 -3.71 5.42 11.15
N THR A 35 -2.72 6.24 10.81
CA THR A 35 -1.55 6.48 11.66
C THR A 35 -1.92 7.13 12.99
N SER A 36 -1.48 6.52 14.09
CA SER A 36 -1.54 7.08 15.44
C SER A 36 -0.41 6.49 16.30
N VAL A 37 -0.05 7.19 17.39
CA VAL A 37 0.97 6.72 18.33
C VAL A 37 0.56 5.41 18.99
N ALA A 38 -0.71 5.30 19.40
CA ALA A 38 -1.25 4.07 19.96
C ALA A 38 -1.15 2.89 18.97
N LEU A 39 -1.46 3.10 17.69
CA LEU A 39 -1.33 2.06 16.67
C LEU A 39 0.13 1.65 16.46
N ALA A 40 1.04 2.62 16.36
CA ALA A 40 2.46 2.37 16.20
C ALA A 40 3.03 1.50 17.34
N ILE A 41 2.68 1.81 18.59
CA ILE A 41 3.06 1.01 19.76
C ILE A 41 2.45 -0.39 19.70
N GLN A 42 1.16 -0.49 19.37
CA GLN A 42 0.47 -1.78 19.29
C GLN A 42 1.07 -2.69 18.21
N LEU A 43 1.38 -2.15 17.04
CA LEU A 43 2.05 -2.87 15.96
C LEU A 43 3.44 -3.34 16.38
N LEU A 44 4.21 -2.48 17.07
CA LEU A 44 5.52 -2.84 17.58
C LEU A 44 5.45 -4.02 18.56
N LEU A 45 4.48 -4.03 19.48
CA LEU A 45 4.25 -5.15 20.40
C LEU A 45 3.85 -6.44 19.68
N MET A 46 3.15 -6.33 18.55
CA MET A 46 2.76 -7.46 17.70
C MET A 46 3.90 -7.97 16.80
N GLY A 47 5.08 -7.33 16.80
CA GLY A 47 6.21 -7.71 15.95
C GLY A 47 6.20 -7.04 14.57
N PHE A 48 5.55 -5.89 14.44
CA PHE A 48 5.53 -5.10 13.20
C PHE A 48 6.19 -3.74 13.40
N TYR A 49 7.06 -3.37 12.46
CA TYR A 49 7.47 -2.00 12.25
C TYR A 49 6.37 -1.25 11.52
N CYS A 50 6.25 0.05 11.78
CA CYS A 50 5.21 0.89 11.20
C CYS A 50 5.83 2.15 10.64
N VAL A 51 5.43 2.58 9.45
CA VAL A 51 5.81 3.90 8.91
C VAL A 51 4.58 4.52 8.29
N GLY A 52 4.28 5.75 8.69
CA GLY A 52 3.15 6.48 8.13
C GLY A 52 3.30 7.98 8.25
N THR A 53 2.64 8.69 7.35
CA THR A 53 2.38 10.12 7.57
C THR A 53 1.38 10.26 8.73
N ILE A 54 1.47 11.32 9.53
CA ILE A 54 0.59 11.54 10.69
C ILE A 54 -0.02 12.93 10.67
N MET A 55 -1.23 13.08 11.23
CA MET A 55 -1.81 14.40 11.48
C MET A 55 -1.21 14.98 12.76
N THR A 56 -0.86 16.26 12.73
CA THR A 56 -0.23 16.98 13.85
C THR A 56 -1.12 17.05 15.10
N ASN A 57 -2.44 16.96 14.93
CA ASN A 57 -3.42 16.97 16.02
C ASN A 57 -3.67 15.58 16.65
N ARG A 58 -2.83 14.57 16.36
CA ARG A 58 -2.96 13.25 16.99
C ARG A 58 -2.37 13.27 18.39
N LEU A 59 -3.13 12.74 19.34
CA LEU A 59 -2.72 12.57 20.73
C LEU A 59 -1.40 11.80 20.84
N GLY A 60 -0.48 12.33 21.65
CA GLY A 60 0.83 11.72 21.94
C GLY A 60 1.90 11.94 20.88
N TYR A 61 1.62 12.67 19.79
CA TYR A 61 2.65 13.04 18.83
C TYR A 61 3.57 14.13 19.40
N CYS A 62 4.86 14.10 19.04
CA CYS A 62 5.86 15.01 19.59
C CYS A 62 5.67 16.43 19.04
N GLU A 63 5.37 17.38 19.93
CA GLU A 63 5.12 18.78 19.55
C GLU A 63 6.39 19.50 19.05
N ASP A 64 7.57 19.11 19.54
CA ASP A 64 8.85 19.73 19.19
C ASP A 64 9.23 19.56 17.70
N VAL A 65 8.64 18.56 17.03
CA VAL A 65 8.88 18.27 15.61
C VAL A 65 7.79 18.88 14.73
N ILE A 66 6.73 19.44 15.32
CA ILE A 66 5.61 20.00 14.54
C ILE A 66 6.02 21.33 13.92
N GLU A 67 6.06 21.34 12.59
CA GLU A 67 6.18 22.54 11.80
C GLU A 67 4.79 23.12 11.54
N ARG A 68 4.57 24.36 11.97
CA ARG A 68 3.26 25.03 11.92
C ARG A 68 3.04 25.83 10.63
N GLU A 69 4.10 26.10 9.88
CA GLU A 69 4.01 26.89 8.66
C GLU A 69 3.36 26.09 7.53
N LYS A 70 2.54 26.75 6.71
CA LYS A 70 1.79 26.09 5.63
C LYS A 70 2.67 25.72 4.43
N SER A 71 3.78 26.41 4.26
CA SER A 71 4.71 26.30 3.13
C SER A 71 6.13 26.47 3.62
N ARG A 72 7.08 25.83 2.95
CA ARG A 72 8.50 25.93 3.28
C ARG A 72 9.00 27.38 3.15
N PRO A 73 9.58 27.99 4.20
CA PRO A 73 10.25 29.28 4.12
C PRO A 73 11.45 29.25 3.17
N ALA A 74 11.80 30.40 2.61
CA ALA A 74 12.99 30.52 1.77
C ALA A 74 14.30 30.22 2.53
N THR A 75 14.30 30.42 3.86
CA THR A 75 15.43 30.14 4.75
C THR A 75 15.69 28.65 4.96
N ILE A 76 14.68 27.80 4.78
CA ILE A 76 14.81 26.35 4.98
C ILE A 76 15.08 25.69 3.63
N THR A 77 16.24 25.03 3.52
CA THR A 77 16.59 24.23 2.34
C THR A 77 15.60 23.08 2.16
N ARG A 78 15.22 22.82 0.91
CA ARG A 78 14.37 21.66 0.57
C ARG A 78 15.09 20.37 0.96
N GLY A 79 14.39 19.47 1.66
CA GLY A 79 14.94 18.22 2.18
C GLY A 79 15.43 18.30 3.62
N SER A 80 15.44 19.48 4.25
CA SER A 80 15.71 19.60 5.68
C SER A 80 14.71 18.76 6.48
N PHE A 81 15.20 18.09 7.52
CA PHE A 81 14.36 17.28 8.40
C PHE A 81 14.73 17.45 9.87
N LYS A 82 13.73 17.27 10.73
CA LYS A 82 13.87 17.17 12.18
C LYS A 82 13.46 15.76 12.60
N ILE A 83 14.22 15.15 13.51
CA ILE A 83 13.92 13.83 14.06
C ILE A 83 13.89 13.95 15.58
N ALA A 84 12.78 13.52 16.21
CA ALA A 84 12.73 13.28 17.64
C ALA A 84 12.51 11.80 17.90
N LYS A 85 13.38 11.21 18.74
CA LYS A 85 13.22 9.84 19.22
C LYS A 85 12.41 9.84 20.51
N SER A 86 11.51 8.87 20.66
CA SER A 86 10.75 8.73 21.90
C SER A 86 11.66 8.25 23.04
N LYS A 87 11.54 8.88 24.20
CA LYS A 87 12.24 8.44 25.43
C LYS A 87 11.65 7.16 26.02
N LEU A 88 10.35 6.91 25.79
CA LEU A 88 9.62 5.76 26.34
C LEU A 88 9.67 4.55 25.42
N VAL A 89 9.79 4.77 24.10
CA VAL A 89 9.84 3.71 23.09
C VAL A 89 11.05 3.96 22.20
N PRO A 90 12.22 3.36 22.49
CA PRO A 90 13.48 3.64 21.78
C PRO A 90 13.41 3.45 20.27
N ASN A 91 12.56 2.52 19.81
CA ASN A 91 12.37 2.22 18.40
C ASN A 91 11.37 3.14 17.72
N MET A 92 10.82 4.16 18.38
CA MET A 92 9.84 5.07 17.80
C MET A 92 10.45 6.44 17.55
N ALA A 93 10.25 6.99 16.35
CA ALA A 93 10.68 8.32 15.99
C ALA A 93 9.56 9.11 15.29
N ALA A 94 9.51 10.39 15.62
CA ALA A 94 8.72 11.40 14.91
C ALA A 94 9.65 12.18 13.99
N ILE A 95 9.21 12.41 12.76
CA ILE A 95 10.03 13.06 11.73
C ILE A 95 9.21 14.16 11.07
N SER A 96 9.79 15.35 10.95
CA SER A 96 9.31 16.38 10.04
C SER A 96 10.25 16.48 8.86
N TRP A 97 9.71 16.45 7.65
CA TRP A 97 10.48 16.59 6.42
C TRP A 97 9.93 17.73 5.57
N TRP A 98 10.82 18.62 5.16
CA TRP A 98 10.50 19.81 4.38
C TRP A 98 10.62 19.56 2.88
N ASP A 99 9.47 19.44 2.21
CA ASP A 99 9.39 19.49 0.75
C ASP A 99 8.88 20.88 0.29
N SER A 100 7.79 20.94 -0.49
CA SER A 100 7.07 22.22 -0.69
C SER A 100 6.24 22.62 0.54
N ARG A 101 5.80 21.62 1.30
CA ARG A 101 5.06 21.74 2.55
C ARG A 101 5.69 20.81 3.59
N PRO A 102 5.55 21.09 4.90
CA PRO A 102 6.06 20.19 5.90
C PRO A 102 5.23 18.91 5.93
N VAL A 103 5.89 17.77 5.87
CA VAL A 103 5.27 16.45 5.99
C VAL A 103 5.71 15.82 7.29
N GLN A 104 4.74 15.40 8.09
CA GLN A 104 4.95 14.81 9.40
C GLN A 104 4.81 13.29 9.31
N PHE A 105 5.79 12.57 9.83
CA PHE A 105 5.87 11.13 9.82
C PHE A 105 6.01 10.58 11.24
N LEU A 106 5.43 9.41 11.44
CA LEU A 106 5.66 8.57 12.60
C LEU A 106 6.19 7.22 12.12
N CYS A 107 7.31 6.78 12.69
CA CYS A 107 7.84 5.45 12.44
C CYS A 107 8.16 4.70 13.72
N THR A 108 8.01 3.38 13.65
CA THR A 108 8.54 2.42 14.61
C THR A 108 9.48 1.48 13.88
N GLY A 109 10.76 1.48 14.25
CA GLY A 109 11.85 0.83 13.55
C GLY A 109 12.23 1.51 12.23
N GLY A 110 13.09 0.83 11.47
CA GLY A 110 13.67 1.35 10.23
C GLY A 110 14.93 2.17 10.44
N SER A 111 15.70 2.38 9.37
CA SER A 111 16.92 3.20 9.41
C SER A 111 16.56 4.68 9.35
N LEU A 112 17.14 5.45 10.27
CA LEU A 112 17.07 6.92 10.30
C LEU A 112 18.28 7.56 9.62
N GLU A 113 19.11 6.76 8.95
CA GLU A 113 20.24 7.26 8.16
C GLU A 113 19.75 8.20 7.06
N VAL A 114 20.60 9.16 6.73
CA VAL A 114 20.33 10.11 5.65
C VAL A 114 20.53 9.39 4.32
N ASP A 115 19.50 9.44 3.49
CA ASP A 115 19.51 8.98 2.11
C ASP A 115 19.02 10.15 1.22
N ARG A 116 18.90 9.90 -0.08
CA ARG A 116 18.40 10.86 -1.06
C ARG A 116 17.21 10.28 -1.82
N VAL A 117 16.24 11.15 -2.09
CA VAL A 117 15.09 10.86 -2.95
C VAL A 117 15.09 11.84 -4.12
N VAL A 118 14.95 11.31 -5.32
CA VAL A 118 14.81 12.11 -6.55
C VAL A 118 13.42 12.73 -6.58
N ARG A 119 13.34 14.05 -6.69
CA ARG A 119 12.10 14.80 -6.87
C ARG A 119 12.16 15.61 -8.14
N GLN A 120 11.03 15.68 -8.82
CA GLN A 120 10.88 16.58 -9.96
C GLN A 120 10.63 17.99 -9.42
N ASP A 121 11.50 18.92 -9.77
CA ASP A 121 11.33 20.35 -9.57
C ASP A 121 11.14 21.01 -10.93
N ARG A 122 9.88 21.27 -11.28
CA ARG A 122 9.46 21.75 -12.60
C ARG A 122 9.93 20.80 -13.72
N ALA A 123 11.02 21.14 -14.41
CA ALA A 123 11.60 20.38 -15.52
C ALA A 123 12.88 19.62 -15.14
N ALA A 124 13.46 19.88 -13.96
CA ALA A 124 14.70 19.25 -13.51
C ALA A 124 14.42 18.18 -12.45
N GLN A 125 15.24 17.12 -12.44
CA GLN A 125 15.26 16.17 -11.33
C GLN A 125 16.29 16.64 -10.31
N VAL A 126 15.86 16.83 -9.06
CA VAL A 126 16.70 17.27 -7.95
C VAL A 126 16.75 16.15 -6.91
N GLU A 127 17.95 15.81 -6.48
CA GLU A 127 18.14 14.92 -5.33
C GLU A 127 17.90 15.70 -4.04
N VAL A 128 16.91 15.28 -3.27
CA VAL A 128 16.54 15.90 -2.01
C VAL A 128 16.95 14.97 -0.87
N PRO A 129 17.70 15.44 0.14
CA PRO A 129 18.03 14.62 1.30
C PRO A 129 16.75 14.24 2.05
N CYS A 130 16.69 13.00 2.51
CA CYS A 130 15.59 12.50 3.32
C CYS A 130 16.06 11.33 4.19
N PRO A 131 15.45 11.11 5.36
CA PRO A 131 15.68 9.89 6.12
C PRO A 131 15.29 8.66 5.28
N ARG A 132 16.08 7.57 5.37
CA ARG A 132 15.82 6.32 4.63
C ARG A 132 14.40 5.79 4.84
N VAL A 133 13.85 5.93 6.04
CA VAL A 133 12.46 5.59 6.35
C VAL A 133 11.41 6.35 5.50
N VAL A 134 11.70 7.58 5.07
CA VAL A 134 10.83 8.36 4.17
C VAL A 134 10.92 7.83 2.75
N LYS A 135 12.12 7.41 2.31
CA LYS A 135 12.31 6.72 1.02
C LYS A 135 11.57 5.40 0.97
N ASP A 136 11.69 4.59 2.03
CA ASP A 136 10.95 3.32 2.16
C ASP A 136 9.44 3.57 2.12
N TYR A 137 8.94 4.57 2.85
CA TYR A 137 7.54 4.98 2.78
C TYR A 137 7.11 5.28 1.34
N HIS A 138 7.86 6.09 0.59
CA HIS A 138 7.52 6.43 -0.79
C HIS A 138 7.58 5.25 -1.75
N ALA A 139 8.55 4.34 -1.58
CA ALA A 139 8.67 3.13 -2.38
C ALA A 139 7.45 2.21 -2.20
N PHE A 140 7.01 2.00 -0.95
CA PHE A 140 5.89 1.10 -0.65
C PHE A 140 4.51 1.74 -0.83
N THR A 141 4.36 3.04 -0.53
CA THR A 141 3.11 3.77 -0.82
C THR A 141 2.86 3.88 -2.32
N GLY A 142 3.91 4.03 -3.13
CA GLY A 142 3.82 3.97 -4.59
C GLY A 142 3.23 2.65 -5.10
N GLY A 143 3.50 1.52 -4.44
CA GLY A 143 2.91 0.23 -4.82
C GLY A 143 1.39 0.18 -4.68
N VAL A 144 0.85 0.73 -3.59
CA VAL A 144 -0.60 0.80 -3.35
C VAL A 144 -1.26 1.77 -4.33
N ASP A 145 -0.65 2.94 -4.54
CA ASP A 145 -1.18 3.94 -5.47
C ASP A 145 -1.12 3.44 -6.93
N VAL A 146 -0.10 2.68 -7.32
CA VAL A 146 -0.05 2.04 -8.66
C VAL A 146 -1.18 1.02 -8.82
N HIS A 147 -1.51 0.23 -7.79
CA HIS A 147 -2.64 -0.70 -7.84
C HIS A 147 -3.97 0.05 -7.98
N ASP A 148 -4.18 1.09 -7.17
CA ASP A 148 -5.38 1.93 -7.25
C ASP A 148 -5.44 2.73 -8.57
N GLN A 149 -4.30 3.19 -9.09
CA GLN A 149 -4.20 3.86 -10.39
C GLN A 149 -4.52 2.91 -11.53
N LEU A 150 -4.03 1.66 -11.48
CA LEU A 150 -4.41 0.61 -12.44
C LEU A 150 -5.91 0.33 -12.39
N ARG A 151 -6.49 0.29 -11.18
CA ARG A 151 -7.94 0.15 -11.00
C ARG A 151 -8.69 1.36 -11.55
N PHE A 152 -8.25 2.59 -11.31
CA PHE A 152 -9.02 3.80 -11.61
C PHE A 152 -8.85 4.36 -13.03
N GLN A 153 -7.71 4.18 -13.68
CA GLN A 153 -7.34 5.00 -14.85
C GLN A 153 -7.44 4.32 -16.21
N ARG A 154 -7.48 2.98 -16.32
CA ARG A 154 -7.34 2.37 -17.66
C ARG A 154 -8.52 1.52 -18.13
N TYR A 155 -9.21 0.76 -17.27
CA TYR A 155 -10.28 -0.16 -17.71
C TYR A 155 -11.36 -0.45 -16.65
N SER A 156 -11.69 0.47 -15.74
CA SER A 156 -12.72 0.18 -14.72
C SER A 156 -14.11 0.10 -15.34
N ILE A 157 -14.69 -1.09 -15.32
CA ILE A 157 -16.08 -1.32 -15.72
C ILE A 157 -17.01 -0.55 -14.75
N GLN A 158 -16.61 -0.43 -13.48
CA GLN A 158 -17.33 0.33 -12.45
C GLN A 158 -17.51 1.83 -12.80
N ARG A 159 -16.55 2.44 -13.50
CA ARG A 159 -16.66 3.84 -13.97
C ARG A 159 -17.32 3.96 -15.35
N ALA A 160 -17.20 2.94 -16.20
CA ALA A 160 -17.80 2.93 -17.53
C ALA A 160 -19.33 2.84 -17.50
N VAL A 161 -19.91 2.23 -16.47
CA VAL A 161 -21.37 2.04 -16.36
C VAL A 161 -21.88 2.49 -15.00
N ARG A 162 -22.68 3.55 -14.98
CA ARG A 162 -23.31 4.06 -13.74
C ARG A 162 -24.69 3.44 -13.56
N PHE A 163 -24.83 2.56 -12.58
CA PHE A 163 -26.12 1.98 -12.21
C PHE A 163 -26.82 2.79 -11.12
N ARG A 164 -28.15 2.87 -11.19
CA ARG A 164 -29.00 3.51 -10.17
C ARG A 164 -28.99 2.76 -8.83
N LYS A 165 -28.71 1.44 -8.85
CA LYS A 165 -28.64 0.58 -7.65
C LYS A 165 -27.17 0.29 -7.29
N TYR A 166 -26.79 0.55 -6.03
CA TYR A 166 -25.40 0.51 -5.56
C TYR A 166 -24.75 -0.89 -5.65
N TYR A 167 -25.51 -1.97 -5.41
CA TYR A 167 -24.96 -3.33 -5.40
C TYR A 167 -24.41 -3.76 -6.76
N LYS A 168 -24.98 -3.25 -7.88
CA LYS A 168 -24.46 -3.53 -9.22
C LYS A 168 -23.07 -2.92 -9.42
N SER A 169 -22.86 -1.70 -8.90
CA SER A 169 -21.54 -1.05 -8.91
C SER A 169 -20.54 -1.79 -8.01
N LEU A 170 -20.99 -2.33 -6.88
CA LEU A 170 -20.15 -3.14 -6.00
C LEU A 170 -19.67 -4.43 -6.68
N VAL A 171 -20.57 -5.17 -7.33
CA VAL A 171 -20.22 -6.39 -8.08
C VAL A 171 -19.22 -6.10 -9.19
N LEU A 172 -19.42 -5.02 -9.95
CA LEU A 172 -18.44 -4.61 -10.95
C LEU A 172 -17.08 -4.26 -10.34
N GLY A 173 -17.06 -3.63 -9.17
CA GLY A 173 -15.82 -3.35 -8.45
C GLY A 173 -15.07 -4.63 -8.02
N LEU A 174 -15.79 -5.70 -7.68
CA LEU A 174 -15.20 -7.01 -7.37
C LEU A 174 -14.65 -7.70 -8.63
N ILE A 175 -15.34 -7.60 -9.76
CA ILE A 175 -14.85 -8.11 -11.05
C ILE A 175 -13.59 -7.35 -11.48
N ASP A 176 -13.59 -6.01 -11.38
CA ASP A 176 -12.42 -5.18 -11.66
C ASP A 176 -11.23 -5.62 -10.77
N LEU A 177 -11.47 -5.88 -9.48
CA LEU A 177 -10.43 -6.38 -8.55
C LEU A 177 -9.90 -7.76 -8.95
N ALA A 178 -10.78 -8.69 -9.31
CA ALA A 178 -10.39 -10.04 -9.73
C ALA A 178 -9.54 -10.01 -11.02
N ILE A 179 -9.88 -9.14 -11.96
CA ILE A 179 -9.12 -8.96 -13.21
C ILE A 179 -7.72 -8.43 -12.91
N VAL A 180 -7.59 -7.41 -12.06
CA VAL A 180 -6.30 -6.83 -11.66
C VAL A 180 -5.44 -7.87 -10.93
N ASN A 181 -6.03 -8.60 -9.97
CA ASN A 181 -5.34 -9.69 -9.28
C ASN A 181 -4.86 -10.78 -10.26
N GLY A 182 -5.68 -11.16 -11.24
CA GLY A 182 -5.29 -12.09 -12.30
C GLY A 182 -4.12 -11.58 -13.13
N TYR A 183 -4.08 -10.28 -13.44
CA TYR A 183 -2.95 -9.68 -14.15
C TYR A 183 -1.66 -9.65 -13.31
N ILE A 184 -1.76 -9.42 -12.00
CA ILE A 184 -0.61 -9.49 -11.09
C ILE A 184 -0.02 -10.91 -11.06
N VAL A 185 -0.88 -11.92 -10.94
CA VAL A 185 -0.46 -13.33 -11.00
C VAL A 185 0.17 -13.67 -12.35
N HIS A 186 -0.42 -13.21 -13.46
CA HIS A 186 0.17 -13.37 -14.79
C HIS A 186 1.56 -12.73 -14.88
N LYS A 187 1.74 -11.53 -14.35
CA LYS A 187 3.05 -10.86 -14.31
C LYS A 187 4.06 -11.63 -13.47
N ALA A 188 3.65 -12.14 -12.31
CA ALA A 188 4.51 -12.96 -11.46
C ALA A 188 4.95 -14.26 -12.16
N TYR A 189 4.01 -14.97 -12.80
CA TYR A 189 4.29 -16.19 -13.56
C TYR A 189 5.27 -15.95 -14.73
N HIS A 190 5.05 -14.90 -15.52
CA HIS A 190 5.90 -14.60 -16.67
C HIS A 190 7.30 -14.07 -16.27
N ASN A 191 7.41 -13.40 -15.12
CA ASN A 191 8.70 -13.01 -14.55
C ASN A 191 9.51 -14.24 -14.12
N ASP A 192 8.88 -15.22 -13.47
CA ASP A 192 9.54 -16.47 -13.04
C ASP A 192 10.01 -17.31 -14.24
N LYS A 193 9.15 -17.41 -15.27
CA LYS A 193 9.42 -18.17 -16.50
C LYS A 193 10.24 -17.40 -17.55
N MET A 194 10.74 -16.19 -17.25
CA MET A 194 11.46 -15.31 -18.19
C MET A 194 10.81 -15.20 -19.58
N SER A 195 9.49 -15.11 -19.61
CA SER A 195 8.70 -15.13 -20.85
C SER A 195 8.06 -13.79 -21.13
N ARG A 196 7.63 -13.57 -22.38
CA ARG A 196 7.19 -12.26 -22.85
C ARG A 196 5.95 -11.77 -22.09
N LEU A 197 6.14 -10.74 -21.27
CA LEU A 197 5.05 -10.09 -20.55
C LEU A 197 4.05 -9.46 -21.54
N LEU A 198 2.78 -9.79 -21.39
CA LEU A 198 1.71 -9.08 -22.08
C LEU A 198 1.49 -7.73 -21.41
N THR A 199 1.33 -6.68 -22.21
CA THR A 199 0.83 -5.40 -21.70
C THR A 199 -0.59 -5.56 -21.19
N HIS A 200 -1.00 -4.74 -20.22
CA HIS A 200 -2.34 -4.79 -19.61
C HIS A 200 -3.46 -4.82 -20.66
N VAL A 201 -3.33 -4.05 -21.74
CA VAL A 201 -4.31 -4.01 -22.84
C VAL A 201 -4.41 -5.35 -23.58
N LYS A 202 -3.27 -5.98 -23.87
CA LYS A 202 -3.23 -7.28 -24.55
C LYS A 202 -3.78 -8.39 -23.66
N TYR A 203 -3.48 -8.32 -22.36
CA TYR A 203 -4.06 -9.22 -21.36
C TYR A 203 -5.59 -9.08 -21.32
N MET A 204 -6.12 -7.86 -21.24
CA MET A 204 -7.57 -7.61 -21.24
C MET A 204 -8.25 -8.09 -22.51
N LYS A 205 -7.67 -7.84 -23.70
CA LYS A 205 -8.21 -8.36 -24.97
C LYS A 205 -8.24 -9.88 -25.00
N LYS A 206 -7.16 -10.53 -24.56
CA LYS A 206 -7.08 -11.99 -24.50
C LYS A 206 -8.10 -12.57 -23.52
N LEU A 207 -8.22 -11.97 -22.34
CA LEU A 207 -9.21 -12.36 -21.33
C LEU A 207 -10.64 -12.23 -21.87
N HIS A 208 -10.96 -11.13 -22.54
CA HIS A 208 -12.28 -10.92 -23.13
C HIS A 208 -12.60 -11.95 -24.21
N LEU A 209 -11.65 -12.24 -25.12
CA LEU A 209 -11.82 -13.27 -26.14
C LEU A 209 -12.02 -14.66 -25.52
N GLN A 210 -11.23 -14.99 -24.49
CA GLN A 210 -11.37 -16.26 -23.79
C GLN A 210 -12.73 -16.38 -23.12
N LEU A 211 -13.22 -15.34 -22.45
CA LEU A 211 -14.55 -15.32 -21.83
C LEU A 211 -15.68 -15.44 -22.84
N TYR A 212 -15.54 -14.81 -24.01
CA TYR A 212 -16.53 -14.93 -25.09
C TYR A 212 -16.56 -16.34 -25.71
N GLN A 213 -15.42 -17.02 -25.75
CA GLN A 213 -15.29 -18.37 -26.29
C GLN A 213 -15.71 -19.48 -25.32
N VAL A 214 -15.97 -19.18 -24.04
CA VAL A 214 -16.44 -20.19 -23.07
C VAL A 214 -17.88 -20.58 -23.42
N GLN A 215 -18.08 -21.86 -23.74
CA GLN A 215 -19.42 -22.43 -23.88
C GLN A 215 -19.89 -23.09 -22.57
N ALA A 216 -21.20 -23.29 -22.42
CA ALA A 216 -21.77 -23.95 -21.24
C ALA A 216 -21.22 -25.37 -21.01
N SER A 217 -20.83 -26.06 -22.09
CA SER A 217 -20.17 -27.36 -22.07
C SER A 217 -18.76 -27.34 -21.45
N ASP A 218 -18.02 -26.23 -21.58
CA ASP A 218 -16.68 -26.08 -21.00
C ASP A 218 -16.71 -25.89 -19.49
N ILE A 219 -17.77 -25.24 -18.99
CA ILE A 219 -17.99 -25.00 -17.55
C ILE A 219 -18.27 -26.34 -16.85
N LEU A 220 -19.18 -27.14 -17.42
CA LEU A 220 -19.52 -28.48 -16.92
C LEU A 220 -18.33 -29.44 -16.95
N ARG A 221 -17.48 -29.38 -18.01
CA ARG A 221 -16.25 -30.20 -18.09
C ARG A 221 -15.25 -29.85 -16.99
N ARG A 222 -15.12 -28.56 -16.63
CA ARG A 222 -14.21 -28.13 -15.57
C ARG A 222 -14.72 -28.52 -14.19
N GLU A 223 -16.03 -28.43 -13.93
CA GLU A 223 -16.60 -28.92 -12.67
C GLU A 223 -16.40 -30.43 -12.51
N LEU A 224 -16.65 -31.22 -13.56
CA LEU A 224 -16.42 -32.67 -13.53
C LEU A 224 -14.95 -33.03 -13.30
N LEU A 225 -14.00 -32.29 -13.90
CA LEU A 225 -12.56 -32.50 -13.67
C LEU A 225 -12.13 -32.10 -12.25
N TRP A 226 -12.73 -31.06 -11.66
CA TRP A 226 -12.50 -30.69 -10.26
C TRP A 226 -13.06 -31.74 -9.30
N TYR A 227 -14.26 -32.26 -9.54
CA TYR A 227 -14.83 -33.36 -8.75
C TYR A 227 -14.04 -34.68 -8.92
N ALA A 228 -13.56 -34.98 -10.12
CA ALA A 228 -12.71 -36.15 -10.40
C ALA A 228 -11.29 -36.02 -9.84
N GLY A 229 -10.76 -34.79 -9.72
CA GLY A 229 -9.47 -34.52 -9.07
C GLY A 229 -9.56 -34.56 -7.54
N SER A 230 -10.68 -34.11 -6.97
CA SER A 230 -10.93 -34.15 -5.52
C SER A 230 -11.12 -35.58 -4.99
N THR A 231 -11.67 -36.48 -5.82
CA THR A 231 -11.87 -37.89 -5.48
C THR A 231 -10.60 -38.75 -5.58
N ARG A 232 -9.48 -38.22 -6.08
CA ARG A 232 -8.16 -38.90 -6.08
C ARG A 232 -7.23 -38.45 -4.95
N ALA A 233 -7.68 -37.56 -4.06
CA ALA A 233 -6.88 -37.02 -2.95
C ALA A 233 -7.35 -37.52 -1.57
N HIS A 234 -7.98 -38.69 -1.51
CA HIS A 234 -8.25 -39.45 -0.28
C HIS A 234 -7.58 -40.81 -0.33
#